data_AF-A0AAD4LSN1-F1
#
_entry.id   AF-A0AAD4LSN1-F1
#
_cell.length_a   1.000
_cell.length_b   1.000
_cell.length_c   1.000
_cell.angle_alpha   90.00
_cell.angle_beta   90.00
_cell.angle_gamma   90.00
#
_symmetry.space_group_name_H-M   'P 1'
#
loop_
_entity.id
_entity.type
_entity.pdbx_description
1 polymer ?
#
loop_
_entity_poly.entity_id
_entity_poly.type
_entity_poly.pdbx_seq_one_letter_code
_entity_poly.pdbx_strand_id
1 'polypeptide(L)'
;MKPAEEPAFYIAVPPLPEWVRRAKRRKVASNGLGSEETGQRSDREYAENELANRLCPRHCHWSGCQAVLNSMYTLKQHVRRHQSEVEPIGPAMTVSCQWKQCRMVCEQSSLLLHLNRHIDKEIICIYDDCEERFSRAQDLAAHERSEHANDESLPCAIPQRPVLKNHVPLPQTLPSYTVTTQPASKPSISAERHSRLGPWVAELLILYCAPSS
;
A
#
# COMPACT_ATOMS: atom_id res chain seq x y z
N MET A 1 54.63 4.63 2.44
CA MET A 1 54.10 5.45 1.33
C MET A 1 52.59 5.42 1.43
N LYS A 2 51.94 6.58 1.70
CA LYS A 2 50.47 6.68 1.80
C LYS A 2 49.89 6.84 0.38
N PRO A 3 48.76 6.20 0.02
CA PRO A 3 48.16 6.38 -1.29
C PRO A 3 47.50 7.77 -1.36
N ALA A 4 47.63 8.41 -2.52
CA ALA A 4 47.06 9.73 -2.80
C ALA A 4 45.52 9.64 -2.89
N GLU A 5 44.83 10.52 -2.17
CA GLU A 5 43.37 10.68 -2.26
C GLU A 5 42.98 11.29 -3.61
N GLU A 6 42.06 10.64 -4.33
CA GLU A 6 41.45 11.20 -5.54
C GLU A 6 40.47 12.32 -5.17
N PRO A 7 40.45 13.47 -5.87
CA PRO A 7 39.53 14.54 -5.59
C PRO A 7 38.10 14.17 -6.02
N ALA A 8 37.19 14.07 -5.06
CA ALA A 8 35.76 13.88 -5.31
C ALA A 8 35.13 15.20 -5.81
N PHE A 9 34.73 15.24 -7.08
CA PHE A 9 33.99 16.35 -7.65
C PHE A 9 32.49 16.13 -7.47
N TYR A 10 31.80 17.05 -6.82
CA TYR A 10 30.33 17.10 -6.78
C TYR A 10 29.82 18.24 -7.65
N ILE A 11 28.74 17.98 -8.40
CA ILE A 11 28.01 19.00 -9.13
C ILE A 11 26.94 19.54 -8.17
N ALA A 12 27.05 20.80 -7.79
CA ALA A 12 26.03 21.47 -7.00
C ALA A 12 24.76 21.64 -7.85
N VAL A 13 23.67 20.98 -7.46
CA VAL A 13 22.37 21.15 -8.11
C VAL A 13 21.85 22.55 -7.80
N PRO A 14 21.57 23.40 -8.81
CA PRO A 14 21.15 24.76 -8.58
C PRO A 14 19.78 24.81 -7.88
N PRO A 15 19.54 25.80 -7.00
CA PRO A 15 18.28 25.94 -6.32
C PRO A 15 17.14 26.16 -7.31
N LEU A 16 15.95 25.63 -6.98
CA LEU A 16 14.78 25.72 -7.86
C LEU A 16 14.45 27.19 -8.23
N PRO A 17 14.07 27.45 -9.50
CA PRO A 17 13.67 28.76 -9.97
C PRO A 17 12.60 29.40 -9.07
N GLU A 18 12.66 30.72 -8.91
CA GLU A 18 11.84 31.45 -7.94
C GLU A 18 10.34 31.22 -8.16
N TRP A 19 9.89 31.18 -9.42
CA TRP A 19 8.49 30.88 -9.76
C TRP A 19 8.00 29.51 -9.24
N VAL A 20 8.88 28.49 -9.23
CA VAL A 20 8.58 27.16 -8.67
C VAL A 20 8.46 27.22 -7.14
N ARG A 21 9.36 27.98 -6.49
CA ARG A 21 9.30 28.20 -5.04
C ARG A 21 8.03 28.98 -4.65
N ARG A 22 7.64 29.96 -5.46
CA ARG A 22 6.42 30.78 -5.28
C ARG A 22 5.15 29.94 -5.46
N ALA A 23 5.11 29.05 -6.45
CA ALA A 23 4.01 28.11 -6.66
C ALA A 23 3.85 27.12 -5.48
N LYS A 24 4.98 26.61 -4.95
CA LYS A 24 4.96 25.78 -3.74
C LYS A 24 4.44 26.55 -2.53
N ARG A 25 4.85 27.81 -2.31
CA ARG A 25 4.32 28.64 -1.21
C ARG A 25 2.82 28.90 -1.34
N ARG A 26 2.31 29.16 -2.54
CA ARG A 26 0.86 29.34 -2.79
C ARG A 26 0.05 28.08 -2.46
N LYS A 27 0.60 26.90 -2.75
CA LYS A 27 -0.04 25.61 -2.44
C LYS A 27 -0.06 25.31 -0.94
N VAL A 28 0.95 25.79 -0.19
CA VAL A 28 0.97 25.73 1.28
C VAL A 28 -0.04 26.73 1.88
N ALA A 29 -0.16 27.93 1.32
CA ALA A 29 -1.11 28.94 1.80
C ALA A 29 -2.58 28.56 1.54
N SER A 30 -2.88 27.87 0.42
CA SER A 30 -4.25 27.42 0.13
C SER A 30 -4.70 26.24 1.01
N ASN A 31 -3.77 25.46 1.56
CA ASN A 31 -4.08 24.35 2.47
C ASN A 31 -4.31 24.81 3.93
N GLY A 32 -4.03 26.08 4.27
CA GLY A 32 -4.10 26.60 5.65
C GLY A 32 -5.43 27.22 6.07
N LEU A 33 -6.45 27.21 5.23
CA LEU A 33 -7.77 27.80 5.53
C LEU A 33 -8.88 26.78 5.28
N GLY A 34 -8.83 25.67 6.00
CA GLY A 34 -9.91 24.70 6.17
C GLY A 34 -10.11 24.47 7.67
N SER A 35 -11.36 24.47 8.12
CA SER A 35 -11.81 24.25 9.50
C SER A 35 -10.95 23.23 10.26
N GLU A 36 -10.27 23.67 11.32
CA GLU A 36 -9.28 22.88 12.07
C GLU A 36 -9.84 21.54 12.58
N GLU A 37 -11.11 21.50 12.99
CA GLU A 37 -11.77 20.26 13.45
C GLU A 37 -12.06 19.26 12.31
N THR A 38 -12.35 19.76 11.11
CA THR A 38 -12.65 18.91 9.95
C THR A 38 -11.38 18.34 9.33
N GLY A 39 -10.28 19.11 9.34
CA GLY A 39 -8.94 18.65 8.96
C GLY A 39 -8.38 17.58 9.90
N GLN A 40 -8.53 17.76 11.22
CA GLN A 40 -8.08 16.77 12.21
C GLN A 40 -8.81 15.42 12.06
N ARG A 41 -10.12 15.44 11.77
CA ARG A 41 -10.90 14.23 11.55
C ARG A 41 -10.47 13.49 10.27
N SER A 42 -10.19 14.22 9.18
CA SER A 42 -9.70 13.61 7.94
C SER A 42 -8.29 13.03 8.07
N ASP A 43 -7.42 13.71 8.81
CA ASP A 43 -6.04 13.27 9.02
C ASP A 43 -5.99 11.99 9.86
N ARG A 44 -6.83 11.90 10.89
CA ARG A 44 -6.98 10.69 11.70
C ARG A 44 -7.50 9.51 10.87
N GLU A 45 -8.56 9.72 10.09
CA GLU A 45 -9.10 8.65 9.24
C GLU A 45 -8.08 8.19 8.18
N TYR A 46 -7.31 9.13 7.62
CA TYR A 46 -6.22 8.81 6.71
C TYR A 46 -5.17 7.93 7.38
N ALA A 47 -4.71 8.28 8.57
CA ALA A 47 -3.74 7.48 9.32
C ALA A 47 -4.27 6.07 9.65
N GLU A 48 -5.53 5.96 10.09
CA GLU A 48 -6.18 4.66 10.33
C GLU A 48 -6.26 3.81 9.04
N ASN A 49 -6.57 4.43 7.91
CA ASN A 49 -6.59 3.73 6.61
C ASN A 49 -5.19 3.25 6.20
N GLU A 50 -4.15 4.04 6.44
CA GLU A 50 -2.76 3.65 6.15
C GLU A 50 -2.29 2.47 7.01
N LEU A 51 -2.66 2.46 8.30
CA LEU A 51 -2.42 1.34 9.20
C LEU A 51 -3.17 0.09 8.73
N ALA A 52 -4.44 0.22 8.35
CA ALA A 52 -5.22 -0.87 7.77
C ALA A 52 -4.70 -1.31 6.38
N ASN A 53 -3.96 -0.47 5.65
CA ASN A 53 -3.39 -0.83 4.35
C ASN A 53 -2.04 -1.56 4.44
N ARG A 54 -1.52 -1.83 5.65
CA ARG A 54 -0.35 -2.69 5.85
C ARG A 54 -0.54 -4.05 5.17
N LEU A 55 0.59 -4.60 4.69
CA LEU A 55 0.58 -5.84 3.95
C LEU A 55 0.27 -7.02 4.89
N CYS A 56 -0.87 -7.65 4.69
CA CYS A 56 -1.22 -8.87 5.40
C CYS A 56 -2.19 -9.72 4.57
N PRO A 57 -2.18 -11.05 4.75
CA PRO A 57 -3.15 -11.93 4.11
C PRO A 57 -4.58 -11.56 4.50
N ARG A 58 -5.40 -11.27 3.49
CA ARG A 58 -6.82 -10.97 3.63
C ARG A 58 -7.60 -11.83 2.65
N HIS A 59 -8.48 -12.67 3.19
CA HIS A 59 -9.26 -13.61 2.41
C HIS A 59 -10.53 -12.94 1.85
N CYS A 60 -10.81 -13.19 0.57
CA CYS A 60 -12.14 -12.94 0.04
C CYS A 60 -13.10 -14.03 0.52
N HIS A 61 -14.29 -13.65 0.94
CA HIS A 61 -15.35 -14.58 1.36
C HIS A 61 -16.59 -14.52 0.45
N TRP A 62 -16.40 -14.04 -0.77
CA TRP A 62 -17.42 -14.13 -1.82
C TRP A 62 -17.60 -15.59 -2.25
N SER A 63 -18.83 -16.03 -2.53
CA SER A 63 -19.10 -17.41 -2.91
C SER A 63 -18.29 -17.82 -4.14
N GLY A 64 -17.53 -18.91 -4.03
CA GLY A 64 -16.67 -19.40 -5.10
C GLY A 64 -15.37 -18.62 -5.31
N CYS A 65 -15.09 -17.57 -4.51
CA CYS A 65 -13.84 -16.85 -4.53
C CYS A 65 -12.92 -17.30 -3.38
N GLN A 66 -11.73 -17.80 -3.71
CA GLN A 66 -10.69 -18.17 -2.74
C GLN A 66 -9.47 -17.24 -2.82
N ALA A 67 -9.65 -16.03 -3.36
CA ALA A 67 -8.55 -15.09 -3.51
C ALA A 67 -8.03 -14.65 -2.13
N VAL A 68 -6.72 -14.79 -1.93
CA VAL A 68 -5.99 -14.21 -0.80
C VAL A 68 -5.23 -13.00 -1.31
N LEU A 69 -5.51 -11.86 -0.70
CA LEU A 69 -4.95 -10.58 -1.11
C LEU A 69 -4.06 -10.01 -0.01
N ASN A 70 -3.14 -9.14 -0.39
CA ASN A 70 -2.09 -8.70 0.51
C ASN A 70 -2.38 -7.36 1.18
N SER A 71 -3.44 -6.63 0.82
CA SER A 71 -3.81 -5.39 1.52
C SER A 71 -5.31 -5.10 1.45
N MET A 72 -5.81 -4.28 2.39
CA MET A 72 -7.19 -3.81 2.40
C MET A 72 -7.53 -3.13 1.07
N TYR A 73 -6.64 -2.26 0.59
CA TYR A 73 -6.80 -1.62 -0.72
C TYR A 73 -6.97 -2.63 -1.86
N THR A 74 -6.14 -3.69 -1.92
CA THR A 74 -6.29 -4.71 -2.98
C THR A 74 -7.60 -5.46 -2.89
N LEU A 75 -8.05 -5.77 -1.68
CA LEU A 75 -9.34 -6.44 -1.46
C LEU A 75 -10.50 -5.54 -1.89
N LYS A 76 -10.45 -4.24 -1.60
CA LYS A 76 -11.42 -3.26 -2.09
C LYS A 76 -11.46 -3.15 -3.61
N GLN A 77 -10.31 -3.25 -4.28
CA GLN A 77 -10.27 -3.28 -5.74
C GLN A 77 -10.79 -4.60 -6.31
N HIS A 78 -10.44 -5.72 -5.68
CA HIS A 78 -10.88 -7.04 -6.10
C HIS A 78 -12.39 -7.20 -6.06
N VAL A 79 -13.06 -6.72 -5.01
CA VAL A 79 -14.53 -6.84 -4.90
C VAL A 79 -15.30 -6.02 -5.95
N ARG A 80 -14.67 -5.04 -6.61
CA ARG A 80 -15.28 -4.37 -7.78
C ARG A 80 -15.54 -5.35 -8.92
N ARG A 81 -14.69 -6.37 -9.07
CA ARG A 81 -14.89 -7.42 -10.05
C ARG A 81 -16.15 -8.24 -9.74
N HIS A 82 -16.40 -8.55 -8.47
CA HIS A 82 -17.62 -9.24 -8.06
C HIS A 82 -18.88 -8.41 -8.34
N GLN A 83 -18.81 -7.08 -8.21
CA GLN A 83 -19.91 -6.19 -8.62
C GLN A 83 -20.22 -6.29 -10.12
N SER A 84 -19.21 -6.46 -10.98
CA SER A 84 -19.39 -6.61 -12.43
C SER A 84 -19.76 -8.03 -12.86
N GLU A 85 -19.35 -9.06 -12.10
CA GLU A 85 -19.64 -10.46 -12.41
C GLU A 85 -21.07 -10.88 -12.04
N VAL A 86 -21.70 -10.16 -11.10
CA VAL A 86 -23.03 -10.51 -10.62
C VAL A 86 -24.12 -9.86 -11.47
N GLU A 87 -25.00 -10.70 -11.98
CA GLU A 87 -26.11 -10.27 -12.83
C GLU A 87 -27.26 -9.69 -11.99
N PRO A 88 -27.79 -8.51 -12.35
CA PRO A 88 -28.96 -7.94 -11.69
C PRO A 88 -30.22 -8.74 -11.97
N ILE A 89 -31.13 -8.73 -10.99
CA ILE A 89 -32.41 -9.43 -11.05
C ILE A 89 -33.55 -8.42 -11.26
N GLY A 90 -34.27 -8.59 -12.37
CA GLY A 90 -35.49 -7.85 -12.67
C GLY A 90 -35.29 -6.37 -13.05
N PRO A 91 -36.39 -5.61 -13.21
CA PRO A 91 -36.34 -4.22 -13.67
C PRO A 91 -35.73 -3.25 -12.64
N ALA A 92 -35.66 -3.66 -11.37
CA ALA A 92 -35.12 -2.86 -10.28
C ALA A 92 -33.58 -2.97 -10.13
N MET A 93 -32.91 -3.74 -10.99
CA MET A 93 -31.45 -3.93 -10.98
C MET A 93 -30.90 -4.32 -9.60
N THR A 94 -31.60 -5.21 -8.91
CA THR A 94 -31.22 -5.65 -7.55
C THR A 94 -30.35 -6.89 -7.59
N VAL A 95 -29.46 -7.00 -6.62
CA VAL A 95 -28.49 -8.08 -6.50
C VAL A 95 -28.49 -8.60 -5.07
N SER A 96 -28.49 -9.92 -4.90
CA SER A 96 -28.24 -10.56 -3.62
C SER A 96 -26.73 -10.62 -3.35
N CYS A 97 -26.32 -10.15 -2.16
CA CYS A 97 -24.94 -10.28 -1.74
C CYS A 97 -24.59 -11.74 -1.48
N GLN A 98 -23.51 -12.23 -2.09
CA GLN A 98 -23.05 -13.62 -1.96
C GLN A 98 -21.85 -13.76 -1.02
N TRP A 99 -21.63 -12.76 -0.16
CA TRP A 99 -20.60 -12.83 0.87
C TRP A 99 -21.01 -13.84 1.96
N LYS A 100 -20.05 -14.57 2.51
CA LYS A 100 -20.30 -15.55 3.58
C LYS A 100 -21.11 -14.92 4.71
N GLN A 101 -22.22 -15.56 5.09
CA GLN A 101 -23.17 -15.11 6.13
C GLN A 101 -23.87 -13.77 5.85
N CYS A 102 -23.77 -13.20 4.64
CA CYS A 102 -24.58 -12.06 4.24
C CYS A 102 -25.81 -12.52 3.44
N ARG A 103 -27.00 -11.98 3.76
CA ARG A 103 -28.24 -12.21 3.01
C ARG A 103 -28.89 -10.91 2.53
N MET A 104 -28.12 -9.82 2.52
CA MET A 104 -28.64 -8.52 2.13
C MET A 104 -28.86 -8.47 0.62
N VAL A 105 -29.98 -7.88 0.22
CA VAL A 105 -30.25 -7.50 -1.17
C VAL A 105 -29.97 -6.01 -1.29
N CYS A 106 -29.20 -5.64 -2.30
CA CYS A 106 -28.81 -4.26 -2.57
C CYS A 106 -29.07 -3.95 -4.05
N GLU A 107 -29.15 -2.68 -4.40
CA GLU A 107 -29.12 -2.27 -5.80
C GLU A 107 -27.70 -2.50 -6.37
N GLN A 108 -27.58 -2.85 -7.65
CA GLN A 108 -26.27 -3.10 -8.25
C GLN A 108 -25.31 -1.90 -8.16
N SER A 109 -25.84 -0.68 -8.21
CA SER A 109 -25.10 0.58 -8.02
C SER A 109 -24.51 0.71 -6.61
N SER A 110 -25.22 0.24 -5.58
CA SER A 110 -24.85 0.34 -4.16
C SER A 110 -24.11 -0.90 -3.63
N LEU A 111 -24.04 -1.98 -4.41
CA LEU A 111 -23.40 -3.23 -4.00
C LEU A 111 -21.94 -3.02 -3.59
N LEU A 112 -21.17 -2.19 -4.29
CA LEU A 112 -19.78 -1.95 -3.92
C LEU A 112 -19.63 -1.29 -2.54
N LEU A 113 -20.49 -0.33 -2.22
CA LEU A 113 -20.51 0.29 -0.89
C LEU A 113 -20.86 -0.74 0.19
N HIS A 114 -21.82 -1.62 -0.11
CA HIS A 114 -22.16 -2.76 0.75
C HIS A 114 -20.96 -3.70 0.94
N LEU A 115 -20.24 -4.07 -0.12
CA LEU A 115 -19.08 -4.96 -0.05
C LEU A 115 -17.91 -4.36 0.73
N ASN A 116 -17.72 -3.04 0.65
CA ASN A 116 -16.71 -2.36 1.45
C ASN A 116 -16.97 -2.46 2.96
N ARG A 117 -18.20 -2.75 3.41
CA ARG A 117 -18.51 -3.00 4.81
C ARG A 117 -18.13 -4.40 5.28
N HIS A 118 -18.02 -5.37 4.37
CA HIS A 118 -17.45 -6.68 4.71
C HIS A 118 -15.93 -6.63 4.84
N ILE A 119 -15.31 -5.62 4.22
CA ILE A 119 -13.88 -5.37 4.31
C ILE A 119 -13.64 -4.43 5.48
N ASP A 120 -13.71 -4.99 6.70
CA ASP A 120 -13.46 -4.22 7.91
C ASP A 120 -12.00 -3.73 7.98
N LYS A 121 -11.83 -2.56 8.60
CA LYS A 121 -10.51 -1.94 8.83
C LYS A 121 -9.81 -2.67 9.98
N GLU A 122 -9.31 -3.87 9.71
CA GLU A 122 -8.43 -4.56 10.64
C GLU A 122 -7.02 -3.99 10.54
N ILE A 123 -6.50 -3.55 11.68
CA ILE A 123 -5.14 -3.05 11.88
C ILE A 123 -4.37 -4.12 12.64
N ILE A 124 -3.31 -4.64 12.05
CA ILE A 124 -2.45 -5.64 12.69
C ILE A 124 -1.30 -4.98 13.44
N CYS A 125 -0.87 -5.63 14.53
CA CYS A 125 0.37 -5.30 15.20
C CYS A 125 1.58 -5.48 14.26
N ILE A 126 2.63 -4.70 14.48
CA ILE A 126 3.87 -4.75 13.69
C ILE A 126 4.90 -5.71 14.27
N TYR A 127 4.71 -6.24 15.46
CA TYR A 127 5.67 -7.14 16.08
C TYR A 127 5.46 -8.57 15.57
N ASP A 128 6.55 -9.28 15.25
CA ASP A 128 6.51 -10.61 14.60
C ASP A 128 5.91 -11.69 15.50
N ASP A 129 6.08 -11.53 16.80
CA ASP A 129 5.52 -12.39 17.84
C ASP A 129 4.08 -12.02 18.23
N CYS A 130 3.49 -11.01 17.56
CA CYS A 130 2.17 -10.49 17.87
C CYS A 130 1.19 -10.59 16.70
N GLU A 131 0.20 -11.47 16.81
CA GLU A 131 -0.87 -11.65 15.82
C GLU A 131 -2.15 -10.84 16.15
N GLU A 132 -2.09 -9.94 17.12
CA GLU A 132 -3.23 -9.15 17.58
C GLU A 132 -3.76 -8.21 16.49
N ARG A 133 -5.09 -8.13 16.41
CA ARG A 133 -5.82 -7.34 15.41
C ARG A 133 -6.76 -6.36 16.08
N PHE A 134 -6.72 -5.12 15.63
CA PHE A 134 -7.48 -4.02 16.19
C PHE A 134 -8.38 -3.38 15.14
N SER A 135 -9.55 -2.91 15.55
CA SER A 135 -10.45 -2.15 14.67
C SER A 135 -10.14 -0.64 14.65
N ARG A 136 -9.39 -0.16 15.66
CA ARG A 136 -9.06 1.26 15.83
C ARG A 136 -7.57 1.44 16.11
N ALA A 137 -7.02 2.55 15.63
CA ALA A 137 -5.62 2.89 15.87
C ALA A 137 -5.30 3.16 17.34
N GLN A 138 -6.27 3.65 18.13
CA GLN A 138 -6.08 3.91 19.55
C GLN A 138 -5.84 2.61 20.34
N ASP A 139 -6.55 1.54 19.97
CA ASP A 139 -6.44 0.25 20.64
C ASP A 139 -5.08 -0.39 20.32
N LEU A 140 -4.64 -0.33 19.06
CA LEU A 140 -3.28 -0.72 18.66
C LEU A 140 -2.24 0.07 19.46
N ALA A 141 -2.36 1.39 19.54
CA ALA A 141 -1.37 2.22 20.23
C ALA A 141 -1.35 1.99 21.76
N ALA A 142 -2.47 1.55 22.35
CA ALA A 142 -2.50 1.13 23.74
C ALA A 142 -1.81 -0.21 23.93
N HIS A 143 -2.09 -1.17 23.05
CA HIS A 143 -1.44 -2.48 23.02
C HIS A 143 0.08 -2.39 22.82
N GLU A 144 0.55 -1.60 21.86
CA GLU A 144 1.98 -1.35 21.63
C GLU A 144 2.67 -0.78 22.88
N ARG A 145 1.95 0.00 23.70
CA ARG A 145 2.47 0.57 24.96
C ARG A 145 2.39 -0.37 26.16
N SER A 146 1.51 -1.38 26.16
CA SER A 146 1.41 -2.31 27.29
C SER A 146 2.28 -3.54 27.09
N GLU A 147 2.21 -4.15 25.90
CA GLU A 147 2.84 -5.43 25.61
C GLU A 147 4.25 -5.25 25.03
N HIS A 148 4.49 -4.16 24.29
CA HIS A 148 5.76 -3.94 23.58
C HIS A 148 6.60 -2.76 24.12
N ALA A 149 6.25 -2.20 25.28
CA ALA A 149 6.96 -1.03 25.83
C ALA A 149 8.41 -1.28 26.23
N ASN A 150 8.79 -2.52 26.54
CA ASN A 150 10.12 -2.91 27.00
C ASN A 150 10.91 -3.71 25.95
N ASP A 151 10.37 -3.87 24.74
CA ASP A 151 10.97 -4.74 23.74
C ASP A 151 11.99 -3.98 22.88
N GLU A 152 13.27 -4.40 22.93
CA GLU A 152 14.31 -3.94 22.00
C GLU A 152 14.24 -4.66 20.65
N SER A 153 13.31 -5.60 20.46
CA SER A 153 13.05 -6.21 19.17
C SER A 153 12.59 -5.15 18.17
N LEU A 154 13.27 -5.09 17.02
CA LEU A 154 12.86 -4.20 15.95
C LEU A 154 11.49 -4.64 15.46
N PRO A 155 10.52 -3.71 15.29
CA PRO A 155 9.21 -4.07 14.75
C PRO A 155 9.40 -4.82 13.43
N CYS A 156 8.63 -5.90 13.24
CA CYS A 156 8.61 -6.61 11.97
C CYS A 156 8.32 -5.59 10.87
N ALA A 157 9.20 -5.55 9.87
CA ALA A 157 9.12 -4.62 8.76
C ALA A 157 8.03 -5.09 7.79
N ILE A 158 6.78 -5.20 8.26
CA ILE A 158 5.62 -5.43 7.40
C ILE A 158 5.60 -4.25 6.41
N PRO A 159 5.96 -4.46 5.13
CA PRO A 159 6.13 -3.35 4.23
C PRO A 159 4.78 -2.68 4.06
N GLN A 160 4.75 -1.36 4.05
CA GLN A 160 3.60 -0.68 3.49
C GLN A 160 3.62 -0.89 1.97
N ARG A 161 2.43 -0.99 1.37
CA ARG A 161 2.34 -0.92 -0.09
C ARG A 161 3.02 0.37 -0.55
N PRO A 162 4.02 0.32 -1.45
CA PRO A 162 4.66 1.53 -1.93
C PRO A 162 3.61 2.40 -2.61
N VAL A 163 3.53 3.67 -2.22
CA VAL A 163 2.72 4.66 -2.93
C VAL A 163 3.37 4.86 -4.29
N LEU A 164 2.83 4.19 -5.31
CA LEU A 164 3.22 4.42 -6.68
C LEU A 164 2.85 5.86 -7.02
N LYS A 165 3.85 6.72 -7.19
CA LYS A 165 3.62 8.06 -7.72
C LYS A 165 3.03 7.86 -9.11
N ASN A 166 1.92 8.52 -9.41
CA ASN A 166 1.39 8.55 -10.77
C ASN A 166 2.47 9.16 -11.67
N HIS A 167 3.17 8.30 -12.41
CA HIS A 167 4.15 8.75 -13.38
C HIS A 167 3.41 9.48 -14.49
N VAL A 168 4.03 10.54 -15.02
CA VAL A 168 3.56 11.17 -16.25
C VAL A 168 3.42 10.07 -17.30
N PRO A 169 2.26 9.91 -17.95
CA PRO A 169 2.07 8.88 -18.95
C PRO A 169 3.17 9.00 -20.00
N LEU A 170 3.87 7.89 -20.25
CA LEU A 170 4.89 7.84 -21.29
C LEU A 170 4.23 8.19 -22.64
N PRO A 171 4.88 9.01 -23.48
CA PRO A 171 4.36 9.28 -24.82
C PRO A 171 4.24 7.96 -25.58
N GLN A 172 3.07 7.71 -26.18
CA GLN A 172 2.78 6.48 -26.92
C GLN A 172 3.68 6.32 -28.15
N THR A 173 4.26 7.41 -28.62
CA THR A 173 5.20 7.46 -29.74
C THR A 173 6.48 8.17 -29.29
N LEU A 174 7.60 7.44 -29.36
CA LEU A 174 8.93 8.00 -29.22
C LEU A 174 9.51 8.16 -30.63
N PRO A 175 9.82 9.39 -31.09
CA PRO A 175 10.55 9.58 -32.34
C PRO A 175 11.85 8.79 -32.31
N SER A 176 12.21 8.10 -33.40
CA SER A 176 13.37 7.20 -33.44
C SER A 176 14.69 7.86 -32.99
N TYR A 177 14.84 9.17 -33.22
CA TYR A 177 16.02 9.94 -32.81
C TYR A 177 16.08 10.23 -31.29
N THR A 178 14.98 10.06 -30.56
CA THR A 178 14.90 10.24 -29.09
C THR A 178 15.19 8.95 -28.32
N VAL A 179 15.30 7.83 -29.02
CA VAL A 179 15.57 6.52 -28.43
C VAL A 179 17.08 6.30 -28.38
N THR A 180 17.71 6.64 -27.26
CA THR A 180 19.08 6.22 -26.97
C THR A 180 19.04 4.76 -26.50
N THR A 181 19.44 3.82 -27.37
CA THR A 181 19.62 2.42 -26.96
C THR A 181 20.89 2.31 -26.14
N GLN A 182 20.77 2.32 -24.81
CA GLN A 182 21.85 1.82 -23.96
C GLN A 182 21.77 0.30 -23.94
N PRO A 183 22.90 -0.43 -24.06
CA PRO A 183 22.91 -1.85 -23.78
C PRO A 183 22.34 -2.07 -22.38
N ALA A 184 21.25 -2.83 -22.29
CA ALA A 184 20.71 -3.23 -21.00
C ALA A 184 21.74 -4.14 -20.33
N SER A 185 22.61 -3.56 -19.50
CA SER A 185 23.39 -4.34 -18.56
C SER A 185 22.41 -4.98 -17.59
N LYS A 186 22.60 -6.28 -17.32
CA LYS A 186 21.93 -6.91 -16.19
C LYS A 186 22.16 -6.02 -14.96
N PRO A 187 21.15 -5.79 -14.10
CA PRO A 187 21.41 -5.16 -12.82
C PRO A 187 22.51 -5.98 -12.14
N SER A 188 23.69 -5.38 -12.00
CA SER A 188 24.86 -6.06 -11.46
C SER A 188 24.72 -6.07 -9.94
N ILE A 189 23.82 -6.90 -9.43
CA ILE A 189 24.03 -7.42 -8.09
C ILE A 189 25.32 -8.23 -8.16
N SER A 190 26.36 -7.79 -7.45
CA SER A 190 27.62 -8.53 -7.42
C SER A 190 27.35 -9.95 -6.93
N ALA A 191 28.14 -10.93 -7.39
CA ALA A 191 27.99 -12.32 -6.95
C ALA A 191 28.04 -12.44 -5.41
N GLU A 192 28.88 -11.62 -4.77
CA GLU A 192 28.99 -11.51 -3.31
C GLU A 192 27.72 -10.94 -2.65
N ARG A 193 27.11 -9.90 -3.23
CA ARG A 193 25.85 -9.38 -2.71
C ARG A 193 24.70 -10.35 -2.94
N HIS A 194 24.71 -11.07 -4.06
CA HIS A 194 23.73 -12.10 -4.37
C HIS A 194 23.87 -13.31 -3.45
N SER A 195 25.10 -13.74 -3.12
CA SER A 195 25.31 -14.86 -2.18
C SER A 195 24.88 -14.50 -0.76
N ARG A 196 25.00 -13.23 -0.36
CA ARG A 196 24.54 -12.74 0.94
C ARG A 196 23.03 -12.58 1.03
N LEU A 197 22.40 -12.01 0.01
CA LEU A 197 20.96 -11.73 0.02
C LEU A 197 20.12 -12.92 -0.47
N GLY A 198 20.66 -13.76 -1.35
CA GLY A 198 19.95 -14.88 -1.98
C GLY A 198 19.34 -15.86 -0.98
N PRO A 199 20.09 -16.36 0.02
CA PRO A 199 19.55 -17.25 1.04
C PRO A 199 18.43 -16.59 1.85
N TRP A 200 18.62 -15.34 2.27
CA TRP A 200 17.61 -14.55 3.00
C TRP A 200 16.34 -14.34 2.18
N VAL A 201 16.46 -13.99 0.90
CA VAL A 201 15.31 -13.79 0.00
C VAL A 201 14.60 -15.13 -0.27
N ALA A 202 15.34 -16.22 -0.44
CA ALA A 202 14.75 -17.55 -0.63
C ALA A 202 13.97 -18.00 0.60
N GLU A 203 14.53 -17.77 1.80
CA GLU A 203 13.89 -18.10 3.07
C GLU A 203 12.62 -17.26 3.29
N LEU A 204 12.66 -15.95 3.04
CA LEU A 204 11.47 -15.09 3.07
C LEU A 204 10.41 -15.54 2.05
N LEU A 205 10.79 -15.89 0.83
CA LEU A 205 9.84 -16.39 -0.16
C LEU A 205 9.20 -17.72 0.27
N ILE A 206 9.95 -18.61 0.90
CA ILE A 206 9.42 -19.88 1.42
C ILE A 206 8.44 -19.60 2.57
N LEU A 207 8.80 -18.72 3.51
CA LEU A 207 7.98 -18.39 4.68
C LEU A 207 6.69 -17.65 4.30
N TYR A 208 6.73 -16.77 3.30
CA TYR A 208 5.57 -15.96 2.89
C TYR A 208 4.79 -16.51 1.68
N CYS A 209 5.27 -17.57 0.99
CA CYS A 209 4.55 -18.23 -0.10
C CYS A 209 4.20 -19.71 0.16
N ALA A 210 4.49 -20.26 1.34
CA ALA A 210 3.98 -21.58 1.70
C ALA A 210 2.44 -21.50 1.87
N PRO A 211 1.66 -22.32 1.12
CA PRO A 211 0.24 -22.45 1.41
C PRO A 211 0.09 -23.15 2.77
N SER A 212 -0.54 -22.45 3.73
CA SER A 212 -1.06 -23.08 4.94
C SER A 212 -1.99 -24.22 4.53
N SER A 213 -1.55 -25.45 4.80
CA SER A 213 -2.35 -26.67 4.63
C SER A 213 -3.36 -26.81 5.77
#